data_AF-E7AC74-F1
#
_entry.id   AF-E7AC74-F1
#
_cell.length_a   1.000
_cell.length_b   1.000
_cell.length_c   1.000
_cell.angle_alpha   90.00
_cell.angle_beta   90.00
_cell.angle_gamma   90.00
#
_symmetry.space_group_name_H-M   'P 1'
#
loop_
_entity.id
_entity.type
_entity.pdbx_description
1 polymer ?
#
loop_
_entity_poly.entity_id
_entity_poly.type
_entity_poly.pdbx_seq_one_letter_code
_entity_poly.pdbx_strand_id
1 'polypeptide(L)'
;MPFLLWMGLLFLPLLANPIQEMQILYEQAHPPSLHAFLTNLSPQRQQILQLAQSVAIHILKQFKASTPKERAMLEAMHLFSTLALLELIKESMPDSPEVPSFSKTAKQIALDFSQINAFLYTPLLQLQQHGINPFTHIEFIHHYTNTHACWTPDCLNMDEIWQDTDSLEVGVYNDTPHKSPALIHLFQDLDTGLSVYGILNRLMGLGDDSPTTLVVDFSQALGDPNLATLLYQLLDYHYFQSIHLAKMGRAYLKILAQLKSAPSQIESTPEICLYPSYLDSKFLDLCLKSFQNPSKTLIQRMQKKLKEERLITLDYIPCLYDNPHQQIQAFKSNNVLCLALQKNLGREFQ
;
A
#
# COMPACT_ATOMS: atom_id res chain seq x y z
N MET A 1 -9.55 2.63 56.21
CA MET A 1 -8.75 3.37 55.22
C MET A 1 -8.59 2.50 53.97
N PRO A 2 -9.37 2.74 52.90
CA PRO A 2 -9.22 1.99 51.66
C PRO A 2 -8.29 2.77 50.70
N PHE A 3 -7.11 2.23 50.43
CA PHE A 3 -6.13 2.78 49.49
C PHE A 3 -5.95 1.92 48.23
N LEU A 4 -6.96 1.10 47.89
CA LEU A 4 -6.92 0.15 46.77
C LEU A 4 -8.06 0.35 45.75
N LEU A 5 -8.59 1.57 45.63
CA LEU A 5 -9.69 1.88 44.70
C LEU A 5 -9.40 3.03 43.73
N TRP A 6 -8.17 3.54 43.66
CA TRP A 6 -7.83 4.75 42.88
C TRP A 6 -6.82 4.55 41.73
N MET A 7 -6.34 3.33 41.47
CA MET A 7 -5.53 3.05 40.27
C MET A 7 -6.22 2.18 39.22
N GLY A 8 -7.49 1.81 39.44
CA GLY A 8 -8.28 1.00 38.49
C GLY A 8 -9.25 1.79 37.60
N LEU A 9 -9.32 3.11 37.74
CA LEU A 9 -10.35 3.96 37.10
C LEU A 9 -9.81 5.12 36.26
N LEU A 10 -8.50 5.19 36.01
CA LEU A 10 -7.88 6.19 35.11
C LEU A 10 -7.34 5.61 33.79
N PHE A 11 -7.50 4.31 33.55
CA PHE A 11 -7.01 3.65 32.32
C PHE A 11 -8.09 2.98 31.46
N LEU A 12 -9.37 3.25 31.72
CA LEU A 12 -10.50 2.76 30.92
C LEU A 12 -11.49 3.91 30.74
N PRO A 13 -11.19 4.82 29.79
CA PRO A 13 -12.00 4.86 28.56
C PRO A 13 -11.19 5.09 27.26
N LEU A 14 -9.86 4.93 27.25
CA LEU A 14 -9.02 5.11 26.04
C LEU A 14 -9.15 4.00 24.97
N LEU A 15 -10.08 3.06 25.18
CA LEU A 15 -10.28 1.89 24.30
C LEU A 15 -11.58 1.98 23.48
N ALA A 16 -12.34 3.08 23.57
CA ALA A 16 -13.64 3.17 22.92
C ALA A 16 -13.61 3.81 21.52
N ASN A 17 -12.69 4.75 21.23
CA ASN A 17 -12.57 5.31 19.88
C ASN A 17 -11.26 6.10 19.67
N PRO A 18 -10.15 5.45 19.27
CA PRO A 18 -8.86 6.11 19.06
C PRO A 18 -8.90 7.30 18.08
N ILE A 19 -9.79 7.23 17.08
CA ILE A 19 -9.99 8.28 16.07
C ILE A 19 -10.56 9.54 16.71
N GLN A 20 -11.54 9.39 17.59
CA GLN A 20 -12.19 10.52 18.25
C GLN A 20 -11.26 11.22 19.24
N GLU A 21 -10.37 10.48 19.90
CA GLU A 21 -9.35 11.06 20.76
C GLU A 21 -8.30 11.85 19.98
N MET A 22 -7.86 11.35 18.81
CA MET A 22 -6.97 12.09 17.92
C MET A 22 -7.63 13.37 17.41
N GLN A 23 -8.91 13.32 17.05
CA GLN A 23 -9.68 14.51 16.65
C GLN A 23 -9.71 15.57 17.76
N ILE A 24 -10.04 15.17 18.99
CA ILE A 24 -10.07 16.08 20.15
C ILE A 24 -8.70 16.71 20.42
N LEU A 25 -7.62 15.92 20.36
CA LEU A 25 -6.26 16.42 20.60
C LEU A 25 -5.83 17.45 19.55
N TYR A 26 -6.15 17.21 18.28
CA TYR A 26 -5.86 18.15 17.20
C TYR A 26 -6.71 19.41 17.31
N GLU A 27 -8.01 19.27 17.59
CA GLU A 27 -8.91 20.40 17.86
C GLU A 27 -8.42 21.27 19.02
N GLN A 28 -7.75 20.72 20.02
CA GLN A 28 -7.17 21.54 21.08
C GLN A 28 -5.93 22.32 20.62
N ALA A 29 -5.08 21.68 19.82
CA ALA A 29 -3.78 22.24 19.42
C ALA A 29 -3.88 23.30 18.30
N HIS A 30 -4.93 23.27 17.47
CA HIS A 30 -5.12 24.16 16.29
C HIS A 30 -3.86 24.39 15.42
N PRO A 31 -3.03 23.39 15.13
CA PRO A 31 -1.82 23.62 14.36
C PRO A 31 -2.13 23.74 12.87
N PRO A 32 -1.40 24.62 12.15
CA PRO A 32 -1.59 24.81 10.71
C PRO A 32 -1.09 23.62 9.86
N SER A 33 -0.32 22.67 10.43
CA SER A 33 0.19 21.49 9.72
C SER A 33 0.37 20.29 10.65
N LEU A 34 0.47 19.07 10.10
CA LEU A 34 0.77 17.87 10.91
C LEU A 34 2.14 17.99 11.56
N HIS A 35 3.11 18.62 10.90
CA HIS A 35 4.43 18.88 11.50
C HIS A 35 4.29 19.82 12.72
N ALA A 36 3.54 20.91 12.59
CA ALA A 36 3.25 21.82 13.70
C ALA A 36 2.45 21.13 14.82
N PHE A 37 1.53 20.22 14.47
CA PHE A 37 0.84 19.36 15.44
C PHE A 37 1.87 18.57 16.22
N LEU A 38 2.66 17.73 15.56
CA LEU A 38 3.60 16.82 16.21
C LEU A 38 4.69 17.55 17.03
N THR A 39 5.15 18.71 16.57
CA THR A 39 6.14 19.53 17.29
C THR A 39 5.55 20.23 18.52
N ASN A 40 4.33 20.77 18.44
CA ASN A 40 3.65 21.43 19.57
C ASN A 40 3.21 20.45 20.68
N LEU A 41 3.10 19.17 20.37
CA LEU A 41 2.67 18.11 21.30
C LEU A 41 3.77 17.65 22.27
N SER A 42 4.85 18.42 22.52
CA SER A 42 5.97 18.00 23.37
C SER A 42 5.58 17.45 24.77
N PRO A 43 4.49 17.90 25.46
CA PRO A 43 4.01 17.27 26.70
C PRO A 43 3.10 16.05 26.47
N GLN A 44 2.54 15.89 25.27
CA GLN A 44 1.51 14.90 24.89
C GLN A 44 2.05 13.76 24.01
N ARG A 45 3.36 13.74 23.73
CA ARG A 45 4.04 12.68 22.93
C ARG A 45 3.73 11.26 23.41
N GLN A 46 3.67 11.05 24.73
CA GLN A 46 3.34 9.75 25.31
C GLN A 46 1.87 9.35 25.08
N GLN A 47 0.95 10.32 25.05
CA GLN A 47 -0.47 10.05 24.77
C GLN A 47 -0.67 9.66 23.31
N ILE A 48 0.04 10.30 22.38
CA ILE A 48 0.02 9.91 20.96
C ILE A 48 0.64 8.52 20.78
N LEU A 49 1.75 8.22 21.45
CA LEU A 49 2.33 6.88 21.42
C LEU A 49 1.35 5.84 21.95
N GLN A 50 0.67 6.13 23.07
CA GLN A 50 -0.35 5.27 23.64
C GLN A 50 -1.57 5.13 22.72
N LEU A 51 -1.95 6.19 22.01
CA LEU A 51 -3.07 6.22 21.09
C LEU A 51 -2.74 5.48 19.78
N ALA A 52 -1.55 5.70 19.23
CA ALA A 52 -0.95 4.93 18.15
C ALA A 52 -0.94 3.43 18.47
N GLN A 53 -0.55 3.10 19.69
CA GLN A 53 -0.52 1.73 20.20
C GLN A 53 -1.92 1.19 20.51
N SER A 54 -2.90 2.04 20.84
CA SER A 54 -4.29 1.65 21.14
C SER A 54 -5.11 1.46 19.87
N VAL A 55 -4.74 2.08 18.75
CA VAL A 55 -5.29 1.80 17.42
C VAL A 55 -4.99 0.34 17.10
N ALA A 56 -5.99 -0.51 17.33
CA ALA A 56 -5.88 -1.94 17.08
C ALA A 56 -5.88 -2.20 15.58
N ILE A 57 -4.69 -2.26 14.98
CA ILE A 57 -4.55 -2.62 13.57
C ILE A 57 -4.60 -4.15 13.48
N HIS A 58 -5.80 -4.68 13.27
CA HIS A 58 -6.05 -6.13 13.29
C HIS A 58 -5.16 -6.89 12.31
N ILE A 59 -4.89 -6.31 11.14
CA ILE A 59 -4.04 -6.95 10.12
C ILE A 59 -2.58 -7.07 10.58
N LEU A 60 -2.03 -6.07 11.29
CA LEU A 60 -0.66 -6.11 11.77
C LEU A 60 -0.43 -7.15 12.88
N LYS A 61 -1.46 -7.42 13.70
CA LYS A 61 -1.41 -8.48 14.73
C LYS A 61 -1.23 -9.89 14.16
N GLN A 62 -1.43 -10.08 12.86
CA GLN A 62 -1.31 -11.38 12.19
C GLN A 62 0.14 -11.67 11.74
N PHE A 63 1.01 -10.67 11.72
CA PHE A 63 2.42 -10.86 11.36
C PHE A 63 3.17 -11.62 12.46
N LYS A 64 4.15 -12.42 12.03
CA LYS A 64 5.02 -13.19 12.91
C LYS A 64 6.43 -12.64 12.73
N ALA A 65 6.93 -11.97 13.76
CA ALA A 65 8.30 -11.48 13.83
C ALA A 65 9.11 -12.35 14.79
N SER A 66 10.10 -13.05 14.26
CA SER A 66 10.94 -14.01 15.00
C SER A 66 12.27 -13.41 15.43
N THR A 67 12.79 -12.44 14.66
CA THR A 67 14.07 -11.79 14.98
C THR A 67 13.89 -10.38 15.57
N PRO A 68 14.89 -9.81 16.27
CA PRO A 68 14.84 -8.41 16.70
C PRO A 68 14.61 -7.43 15.55
N LYS A 69 15.22 -7.68 14.38
CA LYS A 69 15.06 -6.83 13.19
C LYS A 69 13.64 -6.86 12.66
N GLU A 70 13.02 -8.04 12.59
CA GLU A 70 11.63 -8.20 12.17
C GLU A 70 10.66 -7.53 13.15
N ARG A 71 10.96 -7.60 14.46
CA ARG A 71 10.15 -6.92 15.49
C ARG A 71 10.23 -5.41 15.33
N ALA A 72 11.42 -4.86 15.12
CA ALA A 72 11.60 -3.44 14.85
C ALA A 72 10.87 -2.99 13.56
N MET A 73 10.92 -3.80 12.50
CA MET A 73 10.17 -3.50 11.27
C MET A 73 8.66 -3.54 11.50
N LEU A 74 8.16 -4.51 12.27
CA LEU A 74 6.73 -4.56 12.63
C LEU A 74 6.30 -3.36 13.49
N GLU A 75 7.15 -2.90 14.41
CA GLU A 75 6.94 -1.65 15.16
C GLU A 75 6.89 -0.44 14.22
N ALA A 76 7.78 -0.37 13.22
CA ALA A 76 7.75 0.66 12.20
C ALA A 76 6.46 0.62 11.35
N MET A 77 5.93 -0.57 11.03
CA MET A 77 4.64 -0.71 10.33
C MET A 77 3.46 -0.20 11.16
N HIS A 78 3.43 -0.52 12.46
CA HIS A 78 2.44 0.01 13.40
C HIS A 78 2.48 1.54 13.46
N LEU A 79 3.69 2.09 13.51
CA LEU A 79 3.89 3.51 13.53
C LEU A 79 3.44 4.16 12.21
N PHE A 80 3.88 3.63 11.07
CA PHE A 80 3.48 4.14 9.75
C PHE A 80 1.95 4.20 9.61
N SER A 81 1.27 3.14 10.04
CA SER A 81 -0.20 3.09 10.04
C SER A 81 -0.81 4.21 10.89
N THR A 82 -0.24 4.49 12.05
CA THR A 82 -0.72 5.61 12.89
C THR A 82 -0.53 6.95 12.17
N LEU A 83 0.63 7.15 11.55
CA LEU A 83 0.90 8.37 10.78
C LEU A 83 -0.10 8.53 9.63
N ALA A 84 -0.43 7.45 8.93
CA ALA A 84 -1.46 7.44 7.90
C ALA A 84 -2.84 7.82 8.45
N LEU A 85 -3.22 7.36 9.64
CA LEU A 85 -4.47 7.75 10.29
C LEU A 85 -4.49 9.24 10.66
N LEU A 86 -3.38 9.77 11.17
CA LEU A 86 -3.26 11.20 11.47
C LEU A 86 -3.41 12.05 10.22
N GLU A 87 -2.80 11.64 9.10
CA GLU A 87 -2.96 12.30 7.80
C GLU A 87 -4.41 12.25 7.29
N LEU A 88 -5.11 11.13 7.45
CA LEU A 88 -6.54 11.03 7.10
C LEU A 88 -7.41 11.95 7.95
N ILE A 89 -7.12 12.05 9.25
CA ILE A 89 -7.83 12.94 10.16
C ILE A 89 -7.59 14.40 9.75
N LYS A 90 -6.34 14.78 9.49
CA LYS A 90 -5.97 16.14 9.03
C LYS A 90 -6.67 16.49 7.72
N GLU A 91 -6.67 15.60 6.74
CA GLU A 91 -7.34 15.81 5.45
C GLU A 91 -8.87 15.98 5.61
N SER A 92 -9.44 15.41 6.67
CA SER A 92 -10.86 15.52 6.96
C SER A 92 -11.24 16.83 7.67
N MET A 93 -10.26 17.60 8.13
CA MET A 93 -10.49 18.85 8.88
C MET A 93 -10.75 20.03 7.94
N PRO A 94 -11.50 21.03 8.41
CA PRO A 94 -11.73 22.25 7.64
C PRO A 94 -10.44 23.08 7.56
N ASP A 95 -10.17 23.68 6.39
CA ASP A 95 -9.03 24.59 6.20
C ASP A 95 -9.14 25.88 7.04
N SER A 96 -10.38 26.25 7.41
CA SER A 96 -10.67 27.43 8.24
C SER A 96 -11.30 27.04 9.58
N PRO A 97 -10.80 27.59 10.70
CA PRO A 97 -11.39 27.37 12.02
C PRO A 97 -12.82 27.94 12.16
N GLU A 98 -13.28 28.73 11.19
CA GLU A 98 -14.62 29.33 11.16
C GLU A 98 -15.70 28.40 10.58
N VAL A 99 -15.29 27.30 9.94
CA VAL A 99 -16.19 26.29 9.37
C VAL A 99 -16.04 24.99 10.17
N PRO A 100 -16.88 24.71 11.18
CA PRO A 100 -16.60 23.66 12.16
C PRO A 100 -16.92 22.23 11.67
N SER A 101 -17.24 22.04 10.39
CA SER A 101 -17.64 20.73 9.87
C SER A 101 -16.49 20.04 9.17
N PHE A 102 -16.08 18.89 9.71
CA PHE A 102 -15.23 17.94 9.01
C PHE A 102 -15.85 17.54 7.67
N SER A 103 -15.01 17.35 6.65
CA SER A 103 -15.44 16.84 5.34
C SER A 103 -15.83 15.36 5.38
N LYS A 104 -15.27 14.60 6.35
CA LYS A 104 -15.56 13.17 6.57
C LYS A 104 -16.03 12.90 8.01
N THR A 105 -16.93 11.94 8.17
CA THR A 105 -17.35 11.44 9.49
C THR A 105 -16.28 10.50 10.08
N ALA A 106 -16.25 10.33 11.40
CA ALA A 106 -15.36 9.35 12.05
C ALA A 106 -15.54 7.92 11.50
N LYS A 107 -16.78 7.55 11.11
CA LYS A 107 -17.07 6.25 10.48
C LYS A 107 -16.40 6.14 9.10
N GLN A 108 -16.42 7.22 8.31
CA GLN A 108 -15.76 7.25 7.00
C GLN A 108 -14.24 7.16 7.17
N ILE A 109 -13.66 7.93 8.08
CA ILE A 109 -12.23 7.88 8.39
C ILE A 109 -11.80 6.47 8.82
N ALA A 110 -12.60 5.79 9.65
CA ALA A 110 -12.33 4.42 10.06
C ALA A 110 -12.37 3.42 8.90
N LEU A 111 -13.29 3.62 7.95
CA LEU A 111 -13.39 2.79 6.76
C LEU A 111 -12.19 3.00 5.83
N ASP A 112 -11.88 4.26 5.50
CA ASP A 112 -10.73 4.63 4.68
C ASP A 112 -9.42 4.08 5.30
N PHE A 113 -9.27 4.23 6.62
CA PHE A 113 -8.13 3.70 7.36
C PHE A 113 -8.03 2.18 7.25
N SER A 114 -9.15 1.46 7.39
CA SER A 114 -9.16 0.00 7.24
C SER A 114 -8.78 -0.43 5.82
N GLN A 115 -9.26 0.28 4.80
CA GLN A 115 -8.95 0.00 3.39
C GLN A 115 -7.48 0.24 3.09
N ILE A 116 -6.91 1.36 3.55
CA ILE A 116 -5.49 1.66 3.44
C ILE A 116 -4.65 0.55 4.08
N ASN A 117 -4.94 0.14 5.31
CA ASN A 117 -4.19 -0.94 5.96
C ASN A 117 -4.30 -2.27 5.23
N ALA A 118 -5.47 -2.58 4.68
CA ALA A 118 -5.66 -3.78 3.87
C ALA A 118 -4.80 -3.72 2.60
N PHE A 119 -4.80 -2.58 1.90
CA PHE A 119 -3.99 -2.35 0.71
C PHE A 119 -2.48 -2.50 0.99
N LEU A 120 -1.99 -1.86 2.05
CA LEU A 120 -0.56 -1.86 2.40
C LEU A 120 -0.06 -3.24 2.83
N TYR A 121 -0.83 -3.94 3.68
CA TYR A 121 -0.30 -5.09 4.43
C TYR A 121 -0.86 -6.46 4.04
N THR A 122 -2.00 -6.54 3.34
CA THR A 122 -2.50 -7.83 2.84
C THR A 122 -1.47 -8.53 1.94
N PRO A 123 -0.79 -7.85 1.00
CA PRO A 123 0.19 -8.51 0.14
C PRO A 123 1.35 -9.11 0.93
N LEU A 124 1.87 -8.39 1.92
CA LEU A 124 2.94 -8.86 2.80
C LEU A 124 2.49 -10.03 3.69
N LEU A 125 1.25 -9.99 4.17
CA LEU A 125 0.71 -11.08 4.99
C LEU A 125 0.55 -12.37 4.18
N GLN A 126 0.12 -12.27 2.92
CA GLN A 126 0.07 -13.40 1.99
C GLN A 126 1.46 -14.02 1.77
N LEU A 127 2.51 -13.20 1.66
CA LEU A 127 3.89 -13.71 1.58
C LEU A 127 4.25 -14.55 2.80
N GLN A 128 4.01 -14.03 3.99
CA GLN A 128 4.33 -14.72 5.23
C GLN A 128 3.53 -16.02 5.40
N GLN A 129 2.26 -16.02 5.00
CA GLN A 129 1.41 -17.23 5.02
C GLN A 129 1.94 -18.34 4.09
N HIS A 130 2.69 -17.98 3.05
CA HIS A 130 3.33 -18.90 2.12
C HIS A 130 4.82 -19.16 2.45
N GLY A 131 5.30 -18.69 3.61
CA GLY A 131 6.66 -18.94 4.07
C GLY A 131 7.73 -18.02 3.46
N ILE A 132 7.34 -16.97 2.75
CA ILE A 132 8.24 -15.91 2.30
C ILE A 132 8.35 -14.87 3.42
N ASN A 133 9.57 -14.46 3.77
CA ASN A 133 9.77 -13.42 4.76
C ASN A 133 9.37 -12.04 4.18
N PRO A 134 8.28 -11.40 4.67
CA PRO A 134 7.81 -10.12 4.13
C PRO A 134 8.79 -8.99 4.39
N PHE A 135 9.51 -9.02 5.52
CA PHE A 135 10.46 -7.98 5.91
C PHE A 135 11.69 -7.99 5.01
N THR A 136 12.19 -9.17 4.64
CA THR A 136 13.25 -9.30 3.63
C THR A 136 12.80 -8.83 2.25
N HIS A 137 11.52 -9.01 1.91
CA HIS A 137 10.97 -8.52 0.65
C HIS A 137 10.88 -6.98 0.62
N ILE A 138 10.44 -6.34 1.70
CA ILE A 138 10.47 -4.87 1.85
C ILE A 138 11.88 -4.33 1.64
N GLU A 139 12.88 -4.90 2.32
CA GLU A 139 14.29 -4.50 2.16
C GLU A 139 14.79 -4.64 0.73
N PHE A 140 14.39 -5.72 0.05
CA PHE A 140 14.75 -5.93 -1.35
C PHE A 140 14.13 -4.86 -2.27
N ILE A 141 12.84 -4.57 -2.11
CA ILE A 141 12.17 -3.54 -2.91
C ILE A 141 12.80 -2.17 -2.66
N HIS A 142 13.07 -1.82 -1.39
CA HIS A 142 13.80 -0.60 -1.05
C HIS A 142 15.17 -0.52 -1.74
N HIS A 143 15.94 -1.60 -1.77
CA HIS A 143 17.21 -1.60 -2.50
C HIS A 143 17.01 -1.43 -4.02
N TYR A 144 15.99 -2.09 -4.58
CA TYR A 144 15.65 -1.99 -5.99
C TYR A 144 15.25 -0.56 -6.39
N THR A 145 14.35 0.08 -5.63
CA THR A 145 13.89 1.46 -5.89
C THR A 145 15.02 2.48 -5.80
N ASN A 146 15.97 2.29 -4.86
CA ASN A 146 17.14 3.16 -4.73
C ASN A 146 18.19 2.99 -5.85
N THR A 147 18.22 1.84 -6.52
CA THR A 147 19.21 1.54 -7.57
C THR A 147 18.65 1.69 -8.99
N HIS A 148 17.33 1.79 -9.14
CA HIS A 148 16.65 1.91 -10.43
C HIS A 148 15.84 3.21 -10.45
N ALA A 149 16.33 4.19 -11.21
CA ALA A 149 16.05 5.63 -11.09
C ALA A 149 14.62 6.12 -11.40
N CYS A 150 13.54 5.33 -11.25
CA CYS A 150 12.19 5.78 -11.59
C CYS A 150 11.09 5.23 -10.67
N TRP A 151 11.26 5.28 -9.35
CA TRP A 151 10.22 4.91 -8.38
C TRP A 151 9.95 5.97 -7.30
N THR A 152 10.65 7.09 -7.34
CA THR A 152 10.36 8.28 -6.53
C THR A 152 9.44 9.23 -7.30
N PRO A 153 8.67 10.09 -6.60
CA PRO A 153 7.82 11.12 -7.22
C PRO A 153 8.59 12.04 -8.20
N ASP A 154 9.89 12.23 -8.00
CA ASP A 154 10.74 13.06 -8.85
C ASP A 154 10.98 12.48 -10.26
N CYS A 155 10.69 11.19 -10.48
CA CYS A 155 11.03 10.49 -11.72
C CYS A 155 9.82 9.89 -12.45
N LEU A 156 8.69 9.72 -11.77
CA LEU A 156 7.42 9.40 -12.39
C LEU A 156 6.45 10.53 -12.06
N ASN A 157 5.96 11.23 -13.08
CA ASN A 157 4.85 12.16 -12.91
C ASN A 157 3.60 11.35 -12.58
N MET A 158 3.44 11.00 -11.32
CA MET A 158 2.31 10.20 -10.86
C MET A 158 1.01 10.96 -11.03
N ASP A 159 1.03 12.29 -10.95
CA ASP A 159 -0.14 13.12 -11.27
C ASP A 159 -0.56 12.89 -12.72
N GLU A 160 0.38 12.75 -13.67
CA GLU A 160 0.06 12.38 -15.06
C GLU A 160 -0.46 10.94 -15.18
N ILE A 161 0.12 9.98 -14.47
CA ILE A 161 -0.34 8.58 -14.50
C ILE A 161 -1.76 8.47 -13.93
N TRP A 162 -2.07 9.20 -12.86
CA TRP A 162 -3.37 9.21 -12.21
C TRP A 162 -4.38 10.06 -12.99
N GLN A 163 -4.03 11.26 -13.48
CA GLN A 163 -4.91 12.07 -14.35
C GLN A 163 -5.31 11.32 -15.63
N ASP A 164 -4.38 10.58 -16.23
CA ASP A 164 -4.69 9.69 -17.35
C ASP A 164 -5.65 8.57 -16.95
N THR A 165 -5.50 8.04 -15.72
CA THR A 165 -6.35 6.97 -15.19
C THR A 165 -7.76 7.49 -14.94
N ASP A 166 -7.91 8.67 -14.32
CA ASP A 166 -9.19 9.36 -14.09
C ASP A 166 -9.90 9.67 -15.42
N SER A 167 -9.14 10.18 -16.39
CA SER A 167 -9.69 10.49 -17.73
C SER A 167 -10.19 9.23 -18.45
N LEU A 168 -9.46 8.12 -18.30
CA LEU A 168 -9.86 6.82 -18.83
C LEU A 168 -11.04 6.23 -18.07
N GLU A 169 -11.12 6.42 -16.75
CA GLU A 169 -12.24 6.01 -15.93
C GLU A 169 -13.52 6.71 -16.38
N VAL A 170 -13.51 8.05 -16.53
CA VAL A 170 -14.67 8.80 -17.00
C VAL A 170 -15.09 8.34 -18.40
N GLY A 171 -14.15 8.05 -19.30
CA GLY A 171 -14.45 7.50 -20.62
C GLY A 171 -15.08 6.10 -20.58
N VAL A 172 -14.50 5.18 -19.79
CA VAL A 172 -14.98 3.79 -19.64
C VAL A 172 -16.32 3.74 -18.88
N TYR A 173 -16.55 4.64 -17.93
CA TYR A 173 -17.78 4.73 -17.16
C TYR A 173 -18.95 5.26 -18.00
N ASN A 174 -18.67 6.16 -18.94
CA ASN A 174 -19.69 6.82 -19.76
C ASN A 174 -20.07 6.05 -21.03
N ASP A 175 -19.18 5.26 -21.64
CA ASP A 175 -19.40 4.77 -23.02
C ASP A 175 -20.21 3.48 -23.19
N THR A 176 -20.33 2.53 -22.22
CA THR A 176 -21.29 1.38 -22.22
C THR A 176 -21.09 0.43 -21.00
N PRO A 177 -21.99 -0.54 -20.68
CA PRO A 177 -22.31 -0.99 -19.32
C PRO A 177 -21.30 -1.99 -18.74
N HIS A 178 -20.10 -1.53 -18.42
CA HIS A 178 -19.13 -2.31 -17.66
C HIS A 178 -19.24 -2.03 -16.16
N LYS A 179 -20.44 -2.24 -15.60
CA LYS A 179 -20.64 -2.49 -14.16
C LYS A 179 -20.24 -3.92 -13.80
N SER A 180 -19.15 -4.42 -14.37
CA SER A 180 -18.65 -5.73 -13.95
C SER A 180 -18.12 -5.57 -12.52
N PRO A 181 -18.42 -6.50 -11.61
CA PRO A 181 -17.86 -6.45 -10.26
C PRO A 181 -16.33 -6.29 -10.27
N ALA A 182 -15.65 -6.90 -11.25
CA ALA A 182 -14.20 -6.81 -11.43
C ALA A 182 -13.68 -5.38 -11.65
N LEU A 183 -14.39 -4.56 -12.43
CA LEU A 183 -14.01 -3.15 -12.64
C LEU A 183 -14.32 -2.27 -11.45
N ILE A 184 -15.43 -2.54 -10.75
CA ILE A 184 -15.76 -1.85 -9.50
C ILE A 184 -14.64 -2.07 -8.48
N HIS A 185 -14.15 -3.31 -8.34
CA HIS A 185 -13.03 -3.62 -7.46
C HIS A 185 -11.75 -2.93 -7.90
N LEU A 186 -11.44 -2.91 -9.20
CA LEU A 186 -10.26 -2.20 -9.68
C LEU A 186 -10.31 -0.70 -9.35
N PHE A 187 -11.43 -0.02 -9.61
CA PHE A 187 -11.55 1.42 -9.32
C PHE A 187 -11.43 1.69 -7.82
N GLN A 188 -12.05 0.87 -6.97
CA GLN A 188 -11.89 0.97 -5.51
C GLN A 188 -10.44 0.84 -5.06
N ASP A 189 -9.69 -0.11 -5.65
CA ASP A 189 -8.29 -0.29 -5.30
C ASP A 189 -7.41 0.83 -5.89
N LEU A 190 -7.73 1.38 -7.06
CA LEU A 190 -7.06 2.55 -7.64
C LEU A 190 -7.27 3.81 -6.78
N ASP A 191 -8.50 4.07 -6.35
CA ASP A 191 -8.83 5.17 -5.41
C ASP A 191 -8.06 5.03 -4.09
N THR A 192 -7.99 3.80 -3.57
CA THR A 192 -7.23 3.49 -2.36
C THR A 192 -5.72 3.72 -2.59
N GLY A 193 -5.18 3.27 -3.73
CA GLY A 193 -3.78 3.46 -4.11
C GLY A 193 -3.39 4.94 -4.27
N LEU A 194 -4.29 5.75 -4.82
CA LEU A 194 -4.15 7.20 -4.93
C LEU A 194 -4.19 7.88 -3.56
N SER A 195 -5.13 7.49 -2.70
CA SER A 195 -5.23 7.98 -1.31
C SER A 195 -3.94 7.68 -0.53
N VAL A 196 -3.41 6.45 -0.66
CA VAL A 196 -2.11 6.07 -0.09
C VAL A 196 -0.99 6.94 -0.65
N TYR A 197 -0.94 7.15 -1.97
CA TYR A 197 0.08 7.99 -2.60
C TYR A 197 0.07 9.43 -2.05
N GLY A 198 -1.12 10.01 -1.87
CA GLY A 198 -1.28 11.32 -1.23
C GLY A 198 -0.76 11.37 0.20
N ILE A 199 -1.04 10.34 1.02
CA ILE A 199 -0.50 10.21 2.37
C ILE A 199 1.03 10.11 2.33
N LEU A 200 1.59 9.29 1.45
CA LEU A 200 3.05 9.12 1.33
C LEU A 200 3.75 10.44 1.01
N ASN A 201 3.21 11.23 0.07
CA ASN A 201 3.77 12.53 -0.30
C ASN A 201 3.79 13.50 0.89
N ARG A 202 2.69 13.56 1.65
CA ARG A 202 2.62 14.39 2.86
C ARG A 202 3.62 13.94 3.90
N LEU A 203 3.73 12.63 4.17
CA LEU A 203 4.72 12.09 5.11
C LEU A 203 6.18 12.37 4.69
N MET A 204 6.44 12.42 3.39
CA MET A 204 7.74 12.81 2.84
C MET A 204 7.99 14.31 2.80
N GLY A 205 6.99 15.15 3.13
CA GLY A 205 7.08 16.60 2.99
C GLY A 205 7.12 17.06 1.52
N LEU A 206 6.73 16.20 0.57
CA LEU A 206 6.66 16.55 -0.84
C LEU A 206 5.37 17.34 -1.08
N GLY A 207 5.52 18.63 -1.41
CA GLY A 207 4.42 19.56 -1.67
C GLY A 207 4.14 20.59 -0.56
N ASP A 208 4.82 20.51 0.58
CA ASP A 208 4.78 21.51 1.67
C ASP A 208 6.13 22.26 1.73
N ASP A 209 6.14 23.53 2.18
CA ASP A 209 7.35 24.36 2.39
C ASP A 209 8.26 23.87 3.57
N SER A 210 8.13 22.61 3.99
CA SER A 210 8.86 22.06 5.15
C SER A 210 10.21 21.45 4.73
N PRO A 211 11.34 21.93 5.28
CA PRO A 211 12.68 21.43 4.92
C PRO A 211 13.01 20.05 5.51
N THR A 212 12.16 19.47 6.35
CA THR A 212 12.32 18.12 6.94
C THR A 212 11.11 17.23 6.70
N THR A 213 11.35 15.94 6.45
CA THR A 213 10.29 14.94 6.28
C THR A 213 9.65 14.64 7.63
N LEU A 214 8.31 14.47 7.67
CA LEU A 214 7.59 14.10 8.89
C LEU A 214 8.13 12.80 9.51
N VAL A 215 8.62 11.89 8.67
CA VAL A 215 9.29 10.66 9.10
C VAL A 215 10.56 10.92 9.91
N VAL A 216 11.40 11.88 9.48
CA VAL A 216 12.60 12.27 10.23
C VAL A 216 12.21 12.89 11.56
N ASP A 217 11.25 13.81 11.58
CA ASP A 217 10.83 14.47 12.82
C ASP A 217 10.22 13.48 13.81
N PHE A 218 9.45 12.50 13.32
CA PHE A 218 8.88 11.47 14.17
C PHE A 218 9.94 10.53 14.75
N SER A 219 10.91 10.11 13.93
CA SER A 219 12.02 9.28 14.40
C SER A 219 12.85 9.98 15.49
N GLN A 220 13.12 11.28 15.32
CA GLN A 220 13.82 12.11 16.29
C GLN A 220 12.98 12.30 17.56
N ALA A 221 11.67 12.51 17.43
CA ALA A 221 10.77 12.67 18.56
C ALA A 221 10.71 11.41 19.45
N LEU A 222 10.89 10.22 18.86
CA LEU A 222 10.95 8.95 19.56
C LEU A 222 12.34 8.57 20.07
N GLY A 223 13.38 9.29 19.65
CA GLY A 223 14.77 9.03 20.07
C GLY A 223 15.35 7.72 19.53
N ASP A 224 14.79 7.16 18.46
CA ASP A 224 15.30 5.95 17.81
C ASP A 224 15.81 6.29 16.39
N PRO A 225 17.14 6.40 16.19
CA PRO A 225 17.70 6.70 14.88
C PRO A 225 17.55 5.57 13.86
N ASN A 226 17.38 4.31 14.30
CA ASN A 226 17.18 3.18 13.38
C ASN A 226 15.77 3.17 12.79
N LEU A 227 14.81 3.77 13.50
CA LEU A 227 13.43 3.85 13.08
C LEU A 227 13.25 4.66 11.79
N ALA A 228 14.04 5.73 11.60
CA ALA A 228 14.02 6.50 10.36
C ALA A 228 14.29 5.62 9.14
N THR A 229 15.34 4.80 9.21
CA THR A 229 15.71 3.87 8.13
C THR A 229 14.60 2.87 7.83
N LEU A 230 13.97 2.29 8.86
CA LEU A 230 12.88 1.34 8.67
C LEU A 230 11.63 2.00 8.06
N LEU A 231 11.31 3.23 8.49
CA LEU A 231 10.22 4.01 7.91
C LEU A 231 10.48 4.35 6.44
N TYR A 232 11.71 4.69 6.05
CA TYR A 232 12.07 4.90 4.65
C TYR A 232 11.94 3.62 3.81
N GLN A 233 12.32 2.47 4.36
CA GLN A 233 12.11 1.18 3.69
C GLN A 233 10.63 0.90 3.43
N LEU A 234 9.76 1.20 4.41
CA LEU A 234 8.32 1.07 4.27
C LEU A 234 7.75 2.07 3.25
N LEU A 235 8.17 3.33 3.30
CA LEU A 235 7.78 4.36 2.33
C LEU A 235 8.07 3.91 0.90
N ASP A 236 9.30 3.48 0.62
CA ASP A 236 9.70 3.02 -0.72
C ASP A 236 8.87 1.83 -1.18
N TYR A 237 8.60 0.87 -0.29
CA TYR A 237 7.75 -0.27 -0.58
C TYR A 237 6.30 0.15 -0.90
N HIS A 238 5.75 1.08 -0.12
CA HIS A 238 4.37 1.56 -0.30
C HIS A 238 4.22 2.43 -1.57
N TYR A 239 5.21 3.27 -1.88
CA TYR A 239 5.28 3.96 -3.17
C TYR A 239 5.31 2.95 -4.31
N PHE A 240 6.18 1.93 -4.23
CA PHE A 240 6.25 0.88 -5.22
C PHE A 240 4.87 0.20 -5.43
N GLN A 241 4.15 -0.15 -4.36
CA GLN A 241 2.81 -0.73 -4.43
C GLN A 241 1.81 0.19 -5.16
N SER A 242 1.69 1.45 -4.75
CA SER A 242 0.76 2.43 -5.35
C SER A 242 1.06 2.66 -6.83
N ILE A 243 2.34 2.86 -7.17
CA ILE A 243 2.78 3.10 -8.55
C ILE A 243 2.53 1.87 -9.42
N HIS A 244 2.80 0.68 -8.88
CA HIS A 244 2.59 -0.56 -9.60
C HIS A 244 1.11 -0.75 -9.93
N LEU A 245 0.21 -0.55 -8.95
CA LEU A 245 -1.24 -0.63 -9.20
C LEU A 245 -1.70 0.40 -10.25
N ALA A 246 -1.25 1.65 -10.16
CA ALA A 246 -1.61 2.70 -11.12
C ALA A 246 -1.24 2.32 -12.57
N LYS A 247 0.00 1.86 -12.77
CA LYS A 247 0.49 1.39 -14.08
C LYS A 247 -0.37 0.24 -14.61
N MET A 248 -0.75 -0.68 -13.72
CA MET A 248 -1.58 -1.82 -14.06
C MET A 248 -3.01 -1.43 -14.43
N GLY A 249 -3.65 -0.58 -13.63
CA GLY A 249 -5.00 -0.05 -13.90
C GLY A 249 -5.05 0.68 -15.24
N ARG A 250 -4.13 1.61 -15.48
CA ARG A 250 -4.01 2.32 -16.76
C ARG A 250 -3.85 1.36 -17.95
N ALA A 251 -3.01 0.34 -17.81
CA ALA A 251 -2.85 -0.67 -18.87
C ALA A 251 -4.17 -1.40 -19.14
N TYR A 252 -4.89 -1.82 -18.11
CA TYR A 252 -6.18 -2.50 -18.30
C TYR A 252 -7.22 -1.63 -18.99
N LEU A 253 -7.39 -0.40 -18.51
CA LEU A 253 -8.35 0.55 -19.06
C LEU A 253 -8.05 0.86 -20.53
N LYS A 254 -6.77 0.98 -20.90
CA LYS A 254 -6.37 1.13 -22.31
C LYS A 254 -6.76 -0.09 -23.15
N ILE A 255 -6.57 -1.30 -22.64
CA ILE A 255 -6.93 -2.51 -23.37
C ILE A 255 -8.46 -2.62 -23.53
N LEU A 256 -9.22 -2.26 -22.49
CA LEU A 256 -10.68 -2.20 -22.55
C LEU A 256 -11.18 -1.18 -23.57
N ALA A 257 -10.59 0.02 -23.61
CA ALA A 257 -10.92 1.04 -24.60
C ALA A 257 -10.61 0.59 -26.05
N GLN A 258 -9.65 -0.32 -26.23
CA GLN A 258 -9.11 -0.71 -27.54
C GLN A 258 -9.48 -2.13 -28.01
N LEU A 259 -10.50 -2.78 -27.41
CA LEU A 259 -10.94 -4.19 -27.57
C LEU A 259 -10.72 -4.93 -28.92
N LYS A 260 -10.48 -4.25 -30.04
CA LYS A 260 -10.10 -4.81 -31.35
C LYS A 260 -8.67 -5.39 -31.43
N SER A 261 -7.76 -5.13 -30.48
CA SER A 261 -6.36 -5.67 -30.50
C SER A 261 -5.89 -6.39 -29.22
N ALA A 262 -6.83 -6.86 -28.37
CA ALA A 262 -6.52 -7.40 -27.04
C ALA A 262 -5.39 -8.47 -26.98
N PRO A 263 -5.24 -9.43 -27.92
CA PRO A 263 -4.16 -10.41 -27.86
C PRO A 263 -2.75 -9.80 -27.94
N SER A 264 -2.51 -8.88 -28.88
CA SER A 264 -1.20 -8.22 -29.00
C SER A 264 -0.91 -7.30 -27.81
N GLN A 265 -1.95 -6.74 -27.21
CA GLN A 265 -1.80 -5.88 -26.02
C GLN A 265 -1.43 -6.66 -24.77
N ILE A 266 -1.96 -7.87 -24.58
CA ILE A 266 -1.55 -8.77 -23.49
C ILE A 266 -0.08 -9.17 -23.65
N GLU A 267 0.40 -9.41 -24.87
CA GLU A 267 1.83 -9.67 -25.08
C GLU A 267 2.72 -8.47 -24.74
N SER A 268 2.23 -7.24 -24.99
CA SER A 268 2.94 -6.01 -24.64
C SER A 268 2.76 -5.54 -23.20
N THR A 269 1.80 -6.10 -22.44
CA THR A 269 1.59 -5.80 -21.01
C THR A 269 1.06 -7.03 -20.26
N PRO A 270 1.83 -8.13 -20.19
CA PRO A 270 1.38 -9.40 -19.61
C PRO A 270 1.14 -9.34 -18.10
N GLU A 271 1.65 -8.31 -17.43
CA GLU A 271 1.46 -8.06 -16.00
C GLU A 271 -0.02 -7.94 -15.63
N ILE A 272 -0.87 -7.61 -16.59
CA ILE A 272 -2.32 -7.50 -16.39
C ILE A 272 -2.97 -8.81 -16.00
N CYS A 273 -2.41 -9.90 -16.51
CA CYS A 273 -2.85 -11.24 -16.22
C CYS A 273 -2.43 -11.70 -14.81
N LEU A 274 -1.70 -10.87 -14.07
CA LEU A 274 -1.31 -11.13 -12.68
C LEU A 274 -2.34 -10.62 -11.67
N TYR A 275 -3.41 -9.97 -12.14
CA TYR A 275 -4.51 -9.48 -11.30
C TYR A 275 -5.86 -10.05 -11.77
N PRO A 276 -6.06 -11.38 -11.72
CA PRO A 276 -7.28 -12.01 -12.19
C PRO A 276 -8.55 -11.49 -11.51
N SER A 277 -8.48 -10.91 -10.30
CA SER A 277 -9.62 -10.28 -9.62
C SER A 277 -10.24 -9.12 -10.42
N TYR A 278 -9.46 -8.44 -11.25
CA TYR A 278 -9.90 -7.30 -12.05
C TYR A 278 -10.35 -7.70 -13.45
N LEU A 279 -10.19 -8.97 -13.85
CA LEU A 279 -10.48 -9.41 -15.21
C LEU A 279 -11.91 -9.96 -15.32
N ASP A 280 -12.62 -9.55 -16.37
CA ASP A 280 -13.80 -10.29 -16.80
C ASP A 280 -13.43 -11.66 -17.40
N SER A 281 -14.43 -12.54 -17.57
CA SER A 281 -14.23 -13.89 -18.11
C SER A 281 -13.50 -13.93 -19.47
N LYS A 282 -13.75 -12.95 -20.35
CA LYS A 282 -13.13 -12.90 -21.67
C LYS A 282 -11.65 -12.56 -21.57
N PHE A 283 -11.29 -11.60 -20.71
CA PHE A 283 -9.89 -11.27 -20.44
C PHE A 283 -9.15 -12.39 -19.73
N LEU A 284 -9.80 -13.05 -18.79
CA LEU A 284 -9.25 -14.21 -18.09
C LEU A 284 -8.89 -15.33 -19.09
N ASP A 285 -9.79 -15.64 -20.03
CA ASP A 285 -9.55 -16.64 -21.07
C ASP A 285 -8.39 -16.26 -22.01
N LEU A 286 -8.26 -14.98 -22.35
CA LEU A 286 -7.15 -14.49 -23.16
C LEU A 286 -5.82 -14.62 -22.42
N CYS A 287 -5.77 -14.17 -21.16
CA CYS A 287 -4.61 -14.35 -20.29
C CYS A 287 -4.20 -15.81 -20.14
N LEU A 288 -5.17 -16.71 -19.94
CA LEU A 288 -4.91 -18.14 -19.84
C LEU A 288 -4.29 -18.70 -21.13
N LYS A 289 -4.84 -18.34 -22.30
CA LYS A 289 -4.29 -18.76 -23.60
C LYS A 289 -2.87 -18.26 -23.80
N SER A 290 -2.61 -16.98 -23.49
CA SER A 290 -1.27 -16.38 -23.58
C SER A 290 -0.28 -17.06 -22.64
N PHE A 291 -0.67 -17.41 -21.42
CA PHE A 291 0.22 -18.14 -20.50
C PHE A 291 0.37 -19.61 -20.82
N GLN A 292 -0.61 -20.25 -21.47
CA GLN A 292 -0.50 -21.65 -21.91
C GLN A 292 0.43 -21.81 -23.12
N ASN A 293 0.43 -20.84 -24.03
CA ASN A 293 1.28 -20.80 -25.23
C ASN A 293 2.00 -19.46 -25.33
N PRO A 294 2.98 -19.19 -24.44
CA PRO A 294 3.58 -17.88 -24.35
C PRO A 294 4.50 -17.58 -25.54
N SER A 295 4.42 -16.35 -26.05
CA SER A 295 5.40 -15.84 -27.00
C SER A 295 6.74 -15.59 -26.29
N LYS A 296 7.85 -15.57 -27.05
CA LYS A 296 9.18 -15.26 -26.52
C LYS A 296 9.20 -13.91 -25.78
N THR A 297 8.48 -12.92 -26.30
CA THR A 297 8.34 -11.59 -25.69
C THR A 297 7.67 -11.66 -24.31
N LEU A 298 6.58 -12.42 -24.20
CA LEU A 298 5.87 -12.60 -22.93
C LEU A 298 6.79 -13.24 -21.89
N ILE A 299 7.51 -14.30 -22.27
CA ILE A 299 8.44 -14.98 -21.36
C ILE A 299 9.50 -13.99 -20.88
N GLN A 300 10.19 -13.30 -21.79
CA GLN A 300 11.23 -12.33 -21.43
C GLN A 300 10.73 -11.25 -20.47
N ARG A 301 9.49 -10.76 -20.65
CA ARG A 301 8.88 -9.77 -19.76
C ARG A 301 8.60 -10.33 -18.37
N MET A 302 8.01 -11.52 -18.28
CA MET A 302 7.75 -12.16 -16.99
C MET A 302 9.05 -12.54 -16.27
N GLN A 303 10.09 -12.95 -17.01
CA GLN A 303 11.43 -13.17 -16.44
C GLN A 303 12.04 -11.88 -15.91
N LYS A 304 11.91 -10.78 -16.65
CA LYS A 304 12.38 -9.46 -16.22
C LYS A 304 11.67 -9.04 -14.93
N LYS A 305 10.33 -9.10 -14.89
CA LYS A 305 9.53 -8.81 -13.70
C LYS A 305 9.97 -9.67 -12.51
N LEU A 306 10.12 -10.98 -12.71
CA LEU A 306 10.55 -11.89 -11.65
C LEU A 306 11.95 -11.52 -11.11
N LYS A 307 12.87 -11.03 -11.94
CA LYS A 307 14.19 -10.58 -11.48
C LYS A 307 14.14 -9.25 -10.74
N GLU A 308 13.34 -8.31 -11.25
CA GLU A 308 13.21 -6.96 -10.69
C GLU A 308 12.49 -6.96 -9.34
N GLU A 309 11.44 -7.78 -9.20
CA GLU A 309 10.59 -7.80 -8.00
C GLU A 309 10.84 -9.02 -7.12
N ARG A 310 11.64 -9.99 -7.61
CA ARG A 310 11.88 -11.31 -7.00
C ARG A 310 10.63 -12.14 -6.78
N LEU A 311 9.48 -11.67 -7.23
CA LEU A 311 8.19 -12.24 -6.90
C LEU A 311 7.21 -12.01 -8.06
N ILE A 312 6.45 -13.06 -8.37
CA ILE A 312 5.22 -12.97 -9.16
C ILE A 312 4.09 -13.46 -8.27
N THR A 313 3.10 -12.59 -8.04
CA THR A 313 1.86 -12.90 -7.32
C THR A 313 0.66 -12.82 -8.24
N LEU A 314 -0.38 -13.60 -7.97
CA LEU A 314 -1.70 -13.49 -8.57
C LEU A 314 -2.70 -13.07 -7.49
N ASP A 315 -3.27 -11.87 -7.62
CA ASP A 315 -4.11 -11.23 -6.56
C ASP A 315 -3.45 -11.33 -5.18
N TYR A 316 -2.14 -11.01 -5.13
CA TYR A 316 -1.28 -11.10 -3.95
C TYR A 316 -0.89 -12.50 -3.47
N ILE A 317 -1.43 -13.56 -4.07
CA ILE A 317 -1.04 -14.95 -3.73
C ILE A 317 0.27 -15.28 -4.46
N PRO A 318 1.35 -15.69 -3.74
CA PRO A 318 2.63 -16.04 -4.36
C PRO A 318 2.48 -17.16 -5.40
N CYS A 319 3.08 -16.94 -6.57
CA CYS A 319 3.08 -17.90 -7.67
C CYS A 319 4.50 -18.37 -8.00
N LEU A 320 5.42 -17.44 -8.24
CA LEU A 320 6.85 -17.69 -8.45
C LEU A 320 7.67 -16.75 -7.58
N TYR A 321 8.76 -17.23 -7.01
CA TYR A 321 9.69 -16.43 -6.23
C TYR A 321 11.12 -16.75 -6.65
N ASP A 322 11.90 -15.72 -6.95
CA ASP A 322 13.34 -15.84 -7.15
C ASP A 322 14.02 -15.68 -5.79
N ASN A 323 14.46 -16.79 -5.20
CA ASN A 323 14.98 -16.82 -3.85
C ASN A 323 16.38 -16.15 -3.76
N PRO A 324 16.91 -15.88 -2.56
CA PRO A 324 18.19 -15.17 -2.43
C PRO A 324 19.38 -15.92 -3.04
N HIS A 325 19.20 -17.21 -3.35
CA HIS A 325 20.18 -18.06 -4.02
C HIS A 325 19.99 -18.11 -5.55
N GLN A 326 19.17 -17.21 -6.12
CA GLN A 326 18.87 -17.15 -7.55
C GLN A 326 18.20 -18.43 -8.08
N GLN A 327 17.42 -19.08 -7.22
CA GLN A 327 16.64 -20.27 -7.59
C GLN A 327 15.16 -19.93 -7.56
N ILE A 328 14.48 -20.32 -8.63
CA ILE A 328 13.07 -20.06 -8.77
C ILE A 328 12.27 -21.14 -8.06
N GLN A 329 11.53 -20.70 -7.05
CA GLN A 329 10.59 -21.48 -6.30
C GLN A 329 9.18 -21.26 -6.84
N ALA A 330 8.52 -22.36 -7.21
CA ALA A 330 7.09 -22.36 -7.54
C ALA A 330 6.26 -22.70 -6.29
N PHE A 331 5.19 -21.95 -6.05
CA PHE A 331 4.27 -22.19 -4.93
C PHE A 331 3.09 -23.04 -5.38
N LYS A 332 2.59 -23.90 -4.49
CA LYS A 332 1.35 -24.63 -4.76
C LYS A 332 0.21 -23.63 -4.96
N SER A 333 -0.48 -23.72 -6.09
CA SER A 333 -1.61 -22.84 -6.41
C SER A 333 -2.73 -23.63 -7.08
N ASN A 334 -3.97 -23.22 -6.79
CA ASN A 334 -5.16 -23.70 -7.52
C ASN A 334 -5.55 -22.72 -8.64
N ASN A 335 -4.86 -21.58 -8.77
CA ASN A 335 -5.13 -20.60 -9.80
C ASN A 335 -4.58 -21.09 -11.15
N VAL A 336 -5.47 -21.19 -12.15
CA VAL A 336 -5.13 -21.72 -13.49
C VAL A 336 -4.09 -20.88 -14.23
N LEU A 337 -4.06 -19.56 -14.03
CA LEU A 337 -3.04 -18.68 -14.60
C LEU A 337 -1.68 -18.96 -13.95
N CYS A 338 -1.65 -19.16 -12.62
CA CYS A 338 -0.40 -19.48 -11.93
C CYS A 338 0.19 -20.79 -12.42
N LEU A 339 -0.64 -21.82 -12.53
CA LEU A 339 -0.22 -23.13 -13.01
C LEU A 339 0.31 -23.06 -14.45
N ALA A 340 -0.32 -22.26 -15.32
CA ALA A 340 0.14 -22.04 -16.69
C ALA A 340 1.50 -21.31 -16.71
N LEU A 341 1.66 -20.24 -15.93
CA LEU A 341 2.93 -19.52 -15.76
C LEU A 341 4.04 -20.44 -15.26
N GLN A 342 3.80 -21.18 -14.18
CA GLN A 342 4.79 -22.09 -13.58
C GLN A 342 5.27 -23.15 -14.56
N LYS A 343 4.34 -23.75 -15.33
CA LYS A 343 4.67 -24.78 -16.30
C LYS A 343 5.58 -24.27 -17.42
N ASN A 344 5.36 -23.05 -17.89
CA ASN A 344 6.04 -22.54 -19.07
C ASN A 344 7.26 -21.68 -18.74
N LEU A 345 7.22 -20.90 -17.66
CA LEU A 345 8.38 -20.14 -17.18
C LEU A 345 9.37 -21.06 -16.45
N GLY A 346 8.90 -21.99 -15.61
CA GLY A 346 9.77 -22.88 -14.86
C GLY A 346 10.66 -23.80 -15.71
N ARG A 347 10.31 -23.99 -17.00
CA ARG A 347 11.10 -24.76 -17.98
C ARG A 347 12.21 -23.94 -18.65
N GLU A 348 12.07 -22.62 -18.76
CA GLU A 348 13.04 -21.74 -19.42
C GLU A 348 14.03 -21.08 -18.44
N PHE A 349 13.95 -21.44 -17.16
CA PHE A 349 14.87 -21.00 -16.12
C PHE A 349 15.87 -22.08 -15.67
N GLN A 350 15.78 -23.29 -16.25
CA GLN A 350 16.85 -24.28 -16.28
C GLN A 350 17.68 -24.06 -17.54
#